data_AF-K9W4P4-F1
#
_entry.id   AF-K9W4P4-F1
#
_cell.length_a   1.000
_cell.length_b   1.000
_cell.length_c   1.000
_cell.angle_alpha   90.00
_cell.angle_beta   90.00
_cell.angle_gamma   90.00
#
_symmetry.space_group_name_H-M   'P 1'
#
loop_
_entity.id
_entity.type
_entity.pdbx_description
1 polymer ?
#
loop_
_entity_poly.entity_id
_entity_poly.type
_entity_poly.pdbx_seq_one_letter_code
_entity_poly.pdbx_strand_id
1 'polypeptide(L)' 'MESLQEKTKQPYTEAAINIEQGFTPNAEVWNGRFAMIGFVSILIIEVLSGQGIVDFWGSLLSPLW' A
#
# COMPACT_ATOMS: atom_id res chain seq x y z
N MET A 1 -3.39 -11.14 -34.49
CA MET A 1 -4.14 -10.16 -33.67
C MET A 1 -5.18 -10.81 -32.76
N GLU A 2 -5.26 -12.15 -32.72
CA GLU A 2 -6.10 -12.90 -31.77
C GLU A 2 -5.39 -13.32 -30.46
N SER A 3 -4.09 -13.08 -30.32
CA SER A 3 -3.30 -13.49 -29.13
C SER A 3 -3.33 -12.50 -27.95
N LEU A 4 -4.12 -11.43 -28.05
CA LEU A 4 -4.26 -10.41 -26.99
C LEU A 4 -5.52 -10.65 -26.14
N GLN A 5 -6.36 -11.63 -26.49
CA GLN A 5 -7.64 -11.87 -25.81
C GLN A 5 -7.67 -13.11 -24.92
N GLU A 6 -6.60 -13.90 -24.88
CA GLU A 6 -6.54 -15.09 -24.01
C GLU A 6 -6.06 -14.81 -22.58
N LYS A 7 -5.67 -13.57 -22.26
CA LYS A 7 -5.39 -13.15 -20.87
C LYS A 7 -6.65 -12.61 -20.16
N THR A 8 -7.84 -13.03 -20.59
CA THR A 8 -9.11 -12.60 -19.99
C THR A 8 -9.80 -13.68 -19.16
N LYS A 9 -9.25 -14.91 -19.12
CA LYS A 9 -9.65 -15.96 -18.19
C LYS A 9 -8.59 -16.19 -17.13
N GLN A 10 -8.35 -15.17 -16.32
CA GLN A 10 -7.48 -15.32 -15.16
C GLN A 10 -8.27 -15.97 -14.01
N PRO A 11 -7.74 -17.02 -13.35
CA PRO A 11 -8.41 -17.67 -12.22
C PRO A 11 -8.19 -16.88 -10.93
N TYR A 12 -8.55 -15.59 -10.91
CA TYR A 12 -8.57 -14.79 -9.67
C TYR A 12 -9.92 -14.89 -8.94
N THR A 13 -10.88 -15.63 -9.51
CA THR A 13 -12.26 -15.77 -9.01
C THR A 13 -12.68 -17.22 -8.80
N GLU A 14 -11.75 -18.11 -8.45
CA GLU A 14 -12.10 -19.51 -8.15
C GLU A 14 -11.32 -20.06 -6.93
N ALA A 15 -11.45 -19.39 -5.80
CA ALA A 15 -11.28 -19.98 -4.47
C ALA A 15 -12.18 -19.18 -3.51
N ALA A 16 -13.50 -19.38 -3.58
CA ALA A 16 -14.15 -20.37 -2.73
C ALA A 16 -13.87 -20.19 -1.24
N ILE A 17 -13.94 -18.96 -0.72
CA ILE A 17 -14.59 -18.67 0.56
C ILE A 17 -15.30 -17.32 0.43
N ASN A 18 -16.61 -17.28 0.62
CA ASN A 18 -17.35 -16.04 0.73
C ASN A 18 -16.88 -15.32 2.00
N ILE A 19 -15.90 -14.44 1.84
CA ILE A 19 -15.74 -13.26 2.68
C ILE A 19 -16.12 -12.08 1.79
N GLU A 20 -17.29 -11.49 2.06
CA GLU A 20 -17.84 -10.33 1.33
C GLU A 20 -16.87 -9.12 1.30
N GLN A 21 -15.79 -9.17 2.09
CA GLN A 21 -14.73 -8.18 2.21
C GLN A 21 -13.32 -8.74 1.86
N GLY A 22 -13.25 -9.86 1.15
CA GLY A 22 -11.99 -10.49 0.73
C GLY A 22 -11.27 -9.70 -0.36
N PHE A 23 -9.97 -9.49 -0.17
CA PHE A 23 -9.01 -8.85 -1.08
C PHE A 23 -9.34 -9.07 -2.56
N THR A 24 -10.10 -8.14 -3.15
CA THR A 24 -10.38 -8.17 -4.59
C THR A 24 -9.10 -7.77 -5.33
N PRO A 25 -8.82 -8.33 -6.52
CA PRO A 25 -7.63 -7.96 -7.30
C PRO A 25 -7.54 -6.46 -7.58
N ASN A 26 -8.70 -5.81 -7.72
CA ASN A 26 -8.79 -4.37 -7.83
C ASN A 26 -8.32 -3.68 -6.54
N ALA A 27 -8.78 -4.12 -5.37
CA ALA A 27 -8.35 -3.57 -4.09
C ALA A 27 -6.85 -3.74 -3.83
N GLU A 28 -6.23 -4.85 -4.26
CA GLU A 28 -4.78 -5.05 -4.15
C GLU A 28 -3.99 -4.01 -4.97
N VAL A 29 -4.42 -3.74 -6.20
CA VAL A 29 -3.78 -2.73 -7.06
C VAL A 29 -3.94 -1.33 -6.50
N TRP A 30 -5.13 -0.99 -5.99
CA TRP A 30 -5.38 0.31 -5.38
C TRP A 30 -4.56 0.50 -4.10
N ASN A 31 -4.52 -0.49 -3.21
CA ASN A 31 -3.71 -0.45 -1.99
C ASN A 31 -2.21 -0.33 -2.30
N GLY A 32 -1.72 -1.05 -3.32
CA GLY A 32 -0.34 -0.95 -3.77
C GLY A 32 0.03 0.46 -4.26
N ARG A 33 -0.86 1.13 -5.01
CA ARG A 33 -0.65 2.51 -5.48
C ARG A 33 -0.63 3.50 -4.32
N PHE A 34 -1.55 3.37 -3.37
CA PHE A 34 -1.56 4.20 -2.17
C PHE A 34 -0.30 4.00 -1.33
N ALA A 35 0.20 2.77 -1.19
CA ALA A 35 1.45 2.48 -0.50
C ALA A 35 2.67 3.12 -1.18
N MET A 36 2.75 3.08 -2.51
CA MET A 36 3.83 3.74 -3.26
C MET A 36 3.82 5.26 -3.04
N ILE A 37 2.65 5.90 -3.07
CA ILE A 37 2.51 7.34 -2.81
C ILE A 37 2.87 7.68 -1.36
N GLY A 38 2.41 6.89 -0.40
CA GLY A 38 2.72 7.07 1.02
C GLY A 38 4.21 6.93 1.32
N PHE A 39 4.90 5.99 0.66
CA PHE A 39 6.34 5.83 0.81
C PHE A 39 7.12 7.04 0.26
N VAL A 40 6.76 7.51 -0.94
CA VAL A 40 7.39 8.68 -1.55
C VAL A 40 7.12 9.95 -0.75
N SER A 41 5.90 10.13 -0.23
CA SER A 41 5.57 11.29 0.59
C SER A 41 6.35 11.31 1.90
N ILE A 42 6.52 10.16 2.56
CA ILE A 42 7.36 10.02 3.76
C ILE A 42 8.80 10.42 3.46
N LEU A 43 9.39 9.91 2.37
CA LEU A 43 10.76 10.26 1.98
C LEU A 43 10.91 11.77 1.72
N ILE A 44 9.93 12.40 1.06
CA ILE A 44 9.95 13.85 0.82
C ILE A 44 9.87 14.63 2.13
N ILE A 45 8.96 14.24 3.04
CA ILE A 45 8.78 14.88 4.34
C ILE A 45 10.05 14.74 5.20
N GLU A 46 10.69 13.59 5.18
CA GLU A 46 11.95 13.34 5.89
C GLU A 46 13.08 14.25 5.39
N VAL A 47 13.22 14.39 4.06
CA VAL A 47 14.22 15.29 3.46
C VAL A 47 13.93 16.76 3.77
N LEU A 48 12.67 17.19 3.74
CA LEU A 48 12.29 18.58 4.01
C LEU A 48 12.36 18.94 5.51
N SER A 49 11.98 18.01 6.40
CA SER A 49 11.93 18.26 7.84
C SER A 49 13.28 18.07 8.52
N GLY A 50 14.19 17.27 7.96
CA GLY A 50 15.51 16.97 8.55
C GLY A 50 15.45 16.23 9.91
N GLN A 51 14.24 15.93 10.38
CA GLN A 51 13.88 15.14 11.54
C GLN A 51 12.83 14.14 11.05
N GLY A 52 13.13 12.86 11.11
CA GLY A 52 12.22 11.83 10.63
C GLY A 52 10.94 11.80 11.46
N ILE A 53 9.86 11.21 10.92
CA ILE A 53 8.65 10.91 11.69
C ILE A 53 8.98 10.09 12.95
N VAL A 54 10.06 9.29 12.89
CA VAL A 54 10.62 8.54 14.02
C VAL A 54 11.19 9.47 15.10
N ASP A 55 11.85 10.56 14.72
CA ASP A 55 12.38 11.56 15.66
C ASP A 55 11.24 12.32 16.36
N PHE A 56 10.13 12.57 15.66
CA PHE A 56 8.93 13.16 16.27
C PHE A 56 8.36 12.26 17.38
N TRP A 57 8.24 10.95 17.15
CA TRP A 57 7.81 9.99 18.17
C TRP A 57 8.82 9.89 19.33
N GLY A 58 10.13 9.93 19.03
CA GLY A 58 11.18 9.97 20.05
C GLY A 58 11.15 11.23 20.90
N SER A 59 10.92 12.40 20.29
CA SER A 59 10.82 13.69 20.98
C SER A 59 9.56 13.80 21.85
N LEU A 60 8.48 13.10 21.51
CA LEU A 60 7.25 13.10 22.28
C LEU A 60 7.33 12.18 23.50
N LEU A 61 8.08 11.07 23.40
CA LEU A 61 8.22 10.08 24.47
C LEU A 61 9.40 10.39 25.41
N SER A 62 10.35 11.25 25.00
CA SER A 62 11.52 11.65 25.79
C SER A 62 11.29 12.31 27.16
N PRO A 63 10.16 12.97 27.48
CA PRO A 63 10.02 13.69 28.75
C PRO A 63 9.47 12.84 29.92
N LEU A 64 9.44 11.51 29.82
CA LEU A 64 8.81 10.62 30.82
C LEU A 64 9.77 9.69 31.60
N TRP A 65 11.08 9.97 31.61
CA TRP A 65 12.09 9.27 32.41
C TRP A 65 13.15 10.20 32.98
#